data_AF-A0A4V3E1N5-F1
#
_entry.id   AF-A0A4V3E1N5-F1
#
_cell.length_a   1.000
_cell.length_b   1.000
_cell.length_c   1.000
_cell.angle_alpha   90.00
_cell.angle_beta   90.00
_cell.angle_gamma   90.00
#
_symmetry.space_group_name_H-M   'P 1'
#
loop_
_entity.id
_entity.type
_entity.pdbx_description
1 polymer ?
#
loop_
_entity_poly.entity_id
_entity_poly.type
_entity_poly.pdbx_seq_one_letter_code
_entity_poly.pdbx_strand_id
1 'polypeptide(L)'
;MKKVVVLLAFMFVSSFGIAQSDTPETTDEISVMKEKEMEEVKKKVDKAEADAKKEKKEAAEQKKKDAAKKKEEKLQKQIDSKTKSISKEEKKVEKLKAQLEKGKLKGTLSPVDIQKIEDKVAKSQMKIMKEQEKLTKLNRKL
;
A
#
# COMPACT_ATOMS: atom_id res chain seq x y z
N MET A 1 -37.65 8.22 -12.11
CA MET A 1 -38.02 9.56 -12.62
C MET A 1 -39.27 10.16 -11.97
N LYS A 2 -40.22 9.39 -11.41
CA LYS A 2 -41.43 9.94 -10.76
C LYS A 2 -41.16 10.75 -9.48
N LYS A 3 -40.13 10.40 -8.69
CA LYS A 3 -39.79 11.09 -7.43
C LYS A 3 -39.10 12.45 -7.61
N VAL A 4 -38.42 12.66 -8.74
CA VAL A 4 -37.72 13.93 -9.06
C VAL A 4 -38.71 14.98 -9.58
N VAL A 5 -39.73 14.55 -10.33
CA VAL A 5 -40.81 15.42 -10.84
C VAL A 5 -41.69 15.95 -9.71
N VAL A 6 -41.95 15.15 -8.66
CA VAL A 6 -42.72 15.58 -7.48
C VAL A 6 -41.97 16.62 -6.65
N LEU A 7 -40.64 16.52 -6.58
CA LEU A 7 -39.80 17.44 -5.81
C LEU A 7 -39.62 18.79 -6.55
N LEU A 8 -39.60 18.78 -7.88
CA LEU A 8 -39.60 19.98 -8.72
C LEU A 8 -40.97 20.69 -8.73
N ALA A 9 -42.08 19.95 -8.62
CA ALA A 9 -43.42 20.53 -8.53
C ALA A 9 -43.68 21.22 -7.16
N PHE A 10 -43.07 20.75 -6.08
CA PHE A 10 -43.22 21.36 -4.75
C PHE A 10 -42.46 22.69 -4.61
N MET A 11 -41.37 22.88 -5.38
CA MET A 11 -40.60 24.14 -5.39
C MET A 11 -41.30 25.30 -6.12
N PHE A 12 -42.30 25.04 -6.95
CA PHE A 12 -43.00 26.09 -7.73
C PHE A 12 -44.20 26.70 -7.00
N VAL A 13 -44.69 26.09 -5.92
CA VAL A 13 -45.89 26.56 -5.18
C VAL A 13 -45.54 27.62 -4.12
N SER A 14 -44.25 27.82 -3.82
CA SER A 14 -43.81 28.79 -2.78
C SER A 14 -43.66 30.23 -3.27
N SER A 15 -43.92 30.52 -4.56
CA SER A 15 -43.69 31.86 -5.14
C SER A 15 -44.95 32.63 -5.52
N PHE A 16 -46.16 32.11 -5.26
CA PHE A 16 -47.42 32.84 -5.41
C PHE A 16 -47.98 33.21 -4.04
N GLY A 17 -47.45 34.29 -3.45
CA GLY A 17 -47.91 34.72 -2.14
C GLY A 17 -47.37 36.05 -1.64
N ILE A 18 -47.08 37.03 -2.50
CA ILE A 18 -46.94 38.43 -2.07
C ILE A 18 -47.44 39.34 -3.21
N ALA A 19 -48.72 39.69 -3.16
CA ALA A 19 -49.29 40.82 -3.89
C ALA A 19 -50.14 41.63 -2.91
N GLN A 20 -49.93 42.95 -2.91
CA GLN A 20 -50.49 44.01 -2.04
C GLN A 20 -49.93 44.14 -0.61
N SER A 21 -49.02 45.11 -0.45
CA SER A 21 -49.37 46.39 0.18
C SER A 21 -48.22 47.40 0.02
N ASP A 22 -48.53 48.56 -0.54
CA ASP A 22 -47.67 49.75 -0.61
C ASP A 22 -47.09 50.13 0.76
N THR A 23 -45.77 50.30 0.84
CA THR A 23 -45.07 51.27 1.70
C THR A 23 -43.59 51.36 1.26
N PRO A 24 -43.01 52.56 1.09
CA PRO A 24 -41.72 52.72 0.44
C PRO A 24 -40.56 52.90 1.44
N GLU A 25 -40.25 51.94 2.32
CA GLU A 25 -39.09 52.08 3.25
C GLU A 25 -38.44 50.75 3.70
N THR A 26 -38.13 49.79 2.83
CA THR A 26 -37.42 48.54 3.27
C THR A 26 -36.54 47.89 2.19
N THR A 27 -35.91 48.67 1.31
CA THR A 27 -34.99 48.10 0.30
C THR A 27 -33.62 47.72 0.91
N ASP A 28 -33.19 48.39 1.98
CA ASP A 28 -31.87 48.16 2.59
C ASP A 28 -31.81 46.94 3.52
N GLU A 29 -32.87 46.65 4.30
CA GLU A 29 -32.85 45.51 5.25
C GLU A 29 -32.88 44.14 4.55
N ILE A 30 -33.60 44.03 3.43
CA ILE A 30 -33.68 42.81 2.62
C ILE A 30 -32.34 42.51 1.93
N SER A 31 -31.59 43.55 1.53
CA SER A 31 -30.24 43.42 0.98
C SER A 31 -29.25 42.91 2.03
N VAL A 32 -29.28 43.49 3.24
CA VAL A 32 -28.37 43.14 4.34
C VAL A 32 -28.63 41.72 4.89
N MET A 33 -29.88 41.25 4.95
CA MET A 33 -30.18 39.86 5.34
C MET A 33 -29.68 38.86 4.29
N LYS A 34 -29.86 39.14 3.00
CA LYS A 34 -29.43 38.27 1.90
C LYS A 34 -27.90 38.18 1.78
N GLU A 35 -27.19 39.28 2.09
CA GLU A 35 -25.73 39.28 2.23
C GLU A 35 -25.26 38.42 3.40
N LYS A 36 -25.89 38.51 4.58
CA LYS A 36 -25.56 37.66 5.74
C LYS A 36 -25.79 36.18 5.47
N GLU A 37 -26.90 35.83 4.82
CA GLU A 37 -27.17 34.44 4.42
C GLU A 37 -26.18 33.93 3.38
N MET A 38 -25.81 34.75 2.39
CA MET A 38 -24.77 34.38 1.43
C MET A 38 -23.39 34.23 2.10
N GLU A 39 -23.06 35.08 3.07
CA GLU A 39 -21.79 34.98 3.81
C GLU A 39 -21.73 33.73 4.71
N GLU A 40 -22.84 33.36 5.35
CA GLU A 40 -22.95 32.12 6.12
C GLU A 40 -22.88 30.88 5.23
N VAL A 41 -23.53 30.89 4.07
CA VAL A 41 -23.45 29.81 3.09
C VAL A 41 -22.02 29.69 2.56
N LYS A 42 -21.36 30.80 2.26
CA LYS A 42 -19.96 30.81 1.81
C LYS A 42 -19.03 30.25 2.88
N LYS A 43 -19.18 30.66 4.15
CA LYS A 43 -18.41 30.10 5.28
C LYS A 43 -18.65 28.60 5.48
N LYS A 44 -19.87 28.10 5.26
CA LYS A 44 -20.20 26.66 5.35
C LYS A 44 -19.57 25.86 4.20
N VAL A 45 -19.59 26.41 2.98
CA VAL A 45 -18.94 25.81 1.81
C VAL A 45 -17.42 25.78 1.98
N ASP A 46 -16.81 26.88 2.43
CA ASP A 46 -15.37 26.98 2.66
C ASP A 46 -14.89 26.00 3.75
N LYS A 47 -15.67 25.84 4.84
CA LYS A 47 -15.40 24.82 5.86
C LYS A 47 -15.50 23.40 5.30
N ALA A 48 -16.57 23.11 4.55
CA ALA A 48 -16.75 21.80 3.93
C ALA A 48 -15.64 21.46 2.93
N GLU A 49 -15.18 22.43 2.12
CA GLU A 49 -14.01 22.24 1.24
C GLU A 49 -12.72 22.03 2.04
N ALA A 50 -12.51 22.78 3.12
CA ALA A 50 -11.33 22.64 3.96
C ALA A 50 -11.27 21.27 4.64
N ASP A 51 -12.40 20.78 5.16
CA ASP A 51 -12.50 19.47 5.80
C ASP A 51 -12.35 18.34 4.78
N ALA A 52 -13.00 18.44 3.61
CA ALA A 52 -12.80 17.48 2.52
C ALA A 52 -11.34 17.44 2.01
N LYS A 53 -10.64 18.58 2.02
CA LYS A 53 -9.22 18.66 1.66
C LYS A 53 -8.31 18.04 2.72
N LYS A 54 -8.66 18.17 4.02
CA LYS A 54 -7.95 17.50 5.12
C LYS A 54 -8.13 15.99 5.06
N GLU A 55 -9.37 15.51 4.94
CA GLU A 55 -9.64 14.06 4.81
C GLU A 55 -8.92 13.44 3.62
N LYS A 56 -8.90 14.13 2.46
CA LYS A 56 -8.13 13.65 1.29
C LYS A 56 -6.63 13.57 1.56
N LYS A 57 -6.06 14.53 2.29
CA LYS A 57 -4.64 14.50 2.66
C LYS A 57 -4.33 13.37 3.63
N GLU A 58 -5.14 13.19 4.66
CA GLU A 58 -4.97 12.13 5.67
C GLU A 58 -5.12 10.74 5.04
N ALA A 59 -6.15 10.53 4.22
CA ALA A 59 -6.34 9.28 3.49
C ALA A 59 -5.19 8.98 2.52
N ALA A 60 -4.64 10.01 1.84
CA ALA A 60 -3.48 9.85 0.98
C ALA A 60 -2.20 9.50 1.77
N GLU A 61 -2.02 10.08 2.95
CA GLU A 61 -0.89 9.81 3.83
C GLU A 61 -0.98 8.38 4.42
N GLN A 62 -2.16 7.97 4.87
CA GLN A 62 -2.44 6.61 5.34
C GLN A 62 -2.12 5.58 4.23
N LYS A 63 -2.60 5.81 3.01
CA LYS A 63 -2.30 4.95 1.85
C LYS A 63 -0.81 4.85 1.55
N LYS A 64 -0.06 5.96 1.68
CA LYS A 64 1.40 5.95 1.50
C LYS A 64 2.09 5.12 2.59
N LYS A 65 1.68 5.29 3.86
CA LYS A 65 2.21 4.51 5.00
C LYS A 65 1.93 3.02 4.83
N ASP A 66 0.71 2.64 4.44
CA ASP A 66 0.33 1.24 4.20
C ASP A 66 1.07 0.65 3.00
N ALA A 67 1.26 1.43 1.93
CA ALA A 67 2.04 0.99 0.78
C ALA A 67 3.52 0.78 1.13
N ALA A 68 4.10 1.63 1.98
CA ALA A 68 5.47 1.47 2.46
C ALA A 68 5.61 0.22 3.32
N LYS A 69 4.75 0.02 4.33
CA LYS A 69 4.73 -1.18 5.18
C LYS A 69 4.58 -2.46 4.36
N LYS A 70 3.67 -2.48 3.37
CA LYS A 70 3.50 -3.63 2.47
C LYS A 70 4.74 -3.92 1.62
N LYS A 71 5.51 -2.90 1.24
CA LYS A 71 6.78 -3.08 0.50
C LYS A 71 7.86 -3.66 1.41
N GLU A 72 8.01 -3.13 2.62
CA GLU A 72 8.93 -3.68 3.63
C GLU A 72 8.59 -5.13 3.96
N GLU A 73 7.32 -5.46 4.23
CA GLU A 73 6.91 -6.82 4.56
C GLU A 73 7.19 -7.79 3.39
N LYS A 74 6.97 -7.36 2.15
CA LYS A 74 7.32 -8.15 0.96
C LYS A 74 8.82 -8.35 0.82
N LEU A 75 9.63 -7.34 1.11
CA LEU A 75 11.09 -7.44 1.08
C LEU A 75 11.59 -8.37 2.18
N GLN A 76 11.08 -8.24 3.40
CA GLN A 76 11.41 -9.11 4.52
C GLN A 76 11.05 -10.57 4.21
N LYS A 77 9.85 -10.83 3.68
CA LYS A 77 9.45 -12.18 3.25
C LYS A 77 10.37 -12.77 2.18
N GLN A 78 10.85 -11.95 1.24
CA GLN A 78 11.81 -12.40 0.23
C GLN A 78 13.18 -12.72 0.84
N ILE A 79 13.65 -11.89 1.79
CA ILE A 79 14.88 -12.09 2.55
C ILE A 79 14.79 -13.41 3.33
N ASP A 80 13.73 -13.60 4.12
CA ASP A 80 13.53 -14.81 4.92
C ASP A 80 13.45 -16.07 4.05
N SER A 81 12.76 -15.99 2.91
CA SER A 81 12.69 -17.09 1.96
C SER A 81 14.06 -17.45 1.40
N LYS A 82 14.87 -16.46 1.00
CA LYS A 82 16.23 -16.72 0.49
C LYS A 82 17.17 -17.25 1.57
N THR A 83 17.14 -16.68 2.78
CA THR A 83 17.93 -17.16 3.91
C THR A 83 17.62 -18.63 4.22
N LYS A 84 16.32 -19.01 4.20
CA LYS A 84 15.92 -20.41 4.36
C LYS A 84 16.42 -21.31 3.23
N SER A 85 16.41 -20.85 1.99
CA SER A 85 16.95 -21.62 0.85
C SER A 85 18.45 -21.85 0.97
N ILE A 86 19.22 -20.80 1.31
CA ILE A 86 20.66 -20.88 1.58
C ILE A 86 20.94 -21.90 2.67
N SER A 87 20.26 -21.80 3.82
CA SER A 87 20.46 -22.73 4.95
C SER A 87 20.17 -24.19 4.57
N LYS A 88 19.15 -24.45 3.74
CA LYS A 88 18.86 -25.81 3.26
C LYS A 88 19.97 -26.35 2.35
N GLU A 89 20.50 -25.52 1.47
CA GLU A 89 21.58 -25.92 0.57
C GLU A 89 22.91 -26.10 1.34
N GLU A 90 23.19 -25.27 2.35
CA GLU A 90 24.35 -25.42 3.25
C GLU A 90 24.31 -26.76 4.00
N LYS A 91 23.16 -27.12 4.59
CA LYS A 91 22.97 -28.43 5.22
C LYS A 91 23.17 -29.60 4.26
N LYS A 92 22.84 -29.41 2.98
CA LYS A 92 23.07 -30.43 1.96
C LYS A 92 24.55 -30.56 1.62
N VAL A 93 25.28 -29.45 1.51
CA VAL A 93 26.74 -29.44 1.35
C VAL A 93 27.41 -30.13 2.53
N GLU A 94 27.00 -29.83 3.75
CA GLU A 94 27.54 -30.44 4.96
C GLU A 94 27.35 -31.97 4.96
N LYS A 95 26.14 -32.44 4.63
CA LYS A 95 25.87 -33.89 4.50
C LYS A 95 26.75 -34.56 3.43
N LEU A 96 26.90 -33.92 2.27
CA LEU A 96 27.73 -34.46 1.19
C LEU A 96 29.21 -34.50 1.58
N LYS A 97 29.72 -33.47 2.27
CA LYS A 97 31.09 -33.44 2.80
C LYS A 97 31.30 -34.54 3.84
N ALA A 98 30.36 -34.72 4.77
CA ALA A 98 30.43 -35.77 5.77
C ALA A 98 30.40 -37.19 5.16
N GLN A 99 29.61 -37.40 4.09
CA GLN A 99 29.61 -38.65 3.33
C GLN A 99 30.96 -38.90 2.64
N LEU A 100 31.51 -37.85 2.04
CA LEU A 100 32.80 -37.90 1.35
C LEU A 100 33.94 -38.21 2.32
N GLU A 101 34.02 -37.53 3.47
CA GLU A 101 35.03 -37.80 4.49
C GLU A 101 34.92 -39.22 5.04
N LYS A 102 33.71 -39.67 5.41
CA LYS A 102 33.50 -41.03 5.92
C LYS A 102 33.87 -42.09 4.89
N GLY A 103 33.49 -41.91 3.62
CA GLY A 103 33.81 -42.90 2.59
C GLY A 103 35.28 -42.87 2.14
N LYS A 104 35.96 -41.71 2.20
CA LYS A 104 37.41 -41.60 2.02
C LYS A 104 38.15 -42.34 3.16
N LEU A 105 37.75 -42.11 4.41
CA LEU A 105 38.36 -42.77 5.58
C LEU A 105 38.16 -44.29 5.57
N LYS A 106 36.97 -44.76 5.16
CA LYS A 106 36.66 -46.19 5.08
C LYS A 106 37.21 -46.87 3.82
N GLY A 107 37.71 -46.10 2.85
CA GLY A 107 38.14 -46.62 1.54
C GLY A 107 37.01 -47.24 0.70
N THR A 108 35.73 -47.03 1.09
CA THR A 108 34.57 -47.64 0.44
C THR A 108 34.10 -46.87 -0.79
N LEU A 109 34.59 -45.65 -1.00
CA LEU A 109 34.23 -44.81 -2.13
C LEU A 109 35.23 -45.01 -3.28
N SER A 110 34.69 -45.30 -4.46
CA SER A 110 35.44 -45.29 -5.72
C SER A 110 35.91 -43.87 -6.07
N PRO A 111 37.06 -43.71 -6.74
CA PRO A 111 37.52 -42.41 -7.25
C PRO A 111 36.45 -41.66 -8.07
N VAL A 112 35.66 -42.40 -8.85
CA VAL A 112 34.58 -41.82 -9.67
C VAL A 112 33.45 -41.28 -8.80
N ASP A 113 33.12 -41.96 -7.71
CA ASP A 113 32.06 -41.51 -6.81
C ASP A 113 32.49 -40.33 -5.95
N ILE A 114 33.79 -40.26 -5.59
CA ILE A 114 34.39 -39.08 -4.95
C ILE A 114 34.21 -37.87 -5.85
N GLN A 115 34.61 -37.96 -7.13
CA GLN A 115 34.45 -36.86 -8.09
C GLN A 115 32.98 -36.43 -8.24
N LYS A 116 32.04 -37.39 -8.35
CA LYS A 116 30.60 -37.06 -8.42
C LYS A 116 30.10 -36.32 -7.19
N ILE A 117 30.58 -36.67 -5.99
CA ILE A 117 30.19 -35.98 -4.75
C ILE A 117 30.83 -34.58 -4.71
N GLU A 118 32.11 -34.45 -5.08
CA GLU A 118 32.81 -33.18 -5.17
C GLU A 118 32.13 -32.23 -6.18
N ASP A 119 31.73 -32.73 -7.35
CA ASP A 119 30.97 -31.97 -8.34
C ASP A 119 29.62 -31.48 -7.81
N LYS A 120 28.92 -32.34 -7.05
CA LYS A 120 27.65 -31.96 -6.40
C LYS A 120 27.88 -30.88 -5.35
N VAL A 121 28.94 -31.01 -4.55
CA VAL A 121 29.33 -30.00 -3.55
C VAL A 121 29.65 -28.67 -4.23
N ALA A 122 30.46 -28.68 -5.30
CA ALA A 122 30.81 -27.48 -6.05
C ALA A 122 29.57 -26.80 -6.67
N LYS A 123 28.66 -27.57 -7.27
CA LYS A 123 27.38 -27.07 -7.81
C LYS A 123 26.52 -26.44 -6.72
N SER A 124 26.42 -27.08 -5.55
CA SER A 124 25.65 -26.55 -4.42
C SER A 124 26.29 -25.28 -3.85
N GLN A 125 27.62 -25.23 -3.72
CA GLN A 125 28.35 -24.02 -3.29
C GLN A 125 28.15 -22.87 -4.27
N MET A 126 28.21 -23.12 -5.58
CA MET A 126 27.94 -22.08 -6.59
C MET A 126 26.50 -21.53 -6.47
N LYS A 127 25.52 -22.38 -6.17
CA LYS A 127 24.13 -21.95 -5.92
C LYS A 127 24.04 -21.08 -4.67
N ILE A 128 24.68 -21.50 -3.57
CA ILE A 128 24.74 -20.73 -2.32
C ILE A 128 25.33 -19.34 -2.58
N MET A 129 26.47 -19.25 -3.28
CA MET A 129 27.10 -17.96 -3.59
C MET A 129 26.17 -17.04 -4.40
N LYS A 130 25.49 -17.57 -5.43
CA LYS A 130 24.52 -16.80 -6.23
C LYS A 130 23.32 -16.34 -5.40
N GLU A 131 22.85 -17.16 -4.47
CA GLU A 131 21.75 -16.79 -3.58
C GLU A 131 22.17 -15.78 -2.52
N GLN A 132 23.37 -15.92 -1.95
CA GLN A 132 23.97 -14.95 -1.03
C GLN A 132 24.15 -13.59 -1.70
N GLU A 133 24.65 -13.53 -2.93
CA GLU A 133 24.76 -12.27 -3.67
C GLU A 133 23.38 -11.62 -3.89
N LYS A 134 22.36 -12.41 -4.24
CA LYS A 134 20.98 -11.92 -4.36
C LYS A 134 20.43 -11.43 -3.02
N LEU A 135 20.76 -12.11 -1.92
CA LEU A 135 20.36 -11.72 -0.57
C LEU A 135 21.02 -10.40 -0.17
N THR A 136 22.32 -10.22 -0.40
CA THR A 136 23.02 -8.96 -0.15
C THR A 136 22.40 -7.82 -0.96
N LYS A 137 22.04 -8.05 -2.22
CA LYS A 137 21.34 -7.06 -3.06
C LYS A 137 19.94 -6.72 -2.52
N LEU A 138 19.21 -7.65 -1.92
CA LEU A 138 17.92 -7.38 -1.29
C LEU A 138 18.08 -6.64 0.05
N ASN A 139 19.06 -7.01 0.88
CA ASN A 139 19.35 -6.33 2.14
C ASN A 139 19.78 -4.86 1.93
N ARG A 140 20.42 -4.54 0.80
CA ARG A 140 20.72 -3.14 0.42
C ARG A 140 19.49 -2.33 -0.01
N LYS A 141 18.37 -2.99 -0.31
CA LYS A 141 17.11 -2.33 -0.74
C LYS A 141 16.12 -2.15 0.41
N LEU A 142 16.38 -2.82 1.53
CA LEU A 142 15.70 -2.56 2.80
C LEU A 142 16.26 -1.24 3.37
#